data_AF-A0A2R6XXK3-F1
#
_entry.id   AF-A0A2R6XXK3-F1
#
_cell.length_a   1.000
_cell.length_b   1.000
_cell.length_c   1.000
_cell.angle_alpha   90.00
_cell.angle_beta   90.00
_cell.angle_gamma   90.00
#
_symmetry.space_group_name_H-M   'P 1'
#
loop_
_entity.id
_entity.type
_entity.pdbx_description
1 polymer ?
#
loop_
_entity_poly.entity_id
_entity_poly.type
_entity_poly.pdbx_seq_one_letter_code
_entity_poly.pdbx_strand_id
1 'polypeptide(L)' 'MNGGATTSYAIRGEIINHKTRIRKKIYYKYREGAATVSWIDEYTVIINGKKLDVRKDVFDSRKEGSSKKE' A
#
# COMPACT_ATOMS: atom_id res chain seq x y z
N MET A 1 12.22 31.16 -0.29
CA MET A 1 11.50 30.00 0.30
C MET A 1 11.78 28.80 -0.59
N ASN A 2 12.60 27.86 -0.13
CA ASN A 2 12.87 26.63 -0.90
C ASN A 2 11.59 25.79 -0.95
N GLY A 3 10.98 25.70 -2.14
CA GLY A 3 9.95 24.72 -2.46
C GLY A 3 10.58 23.33 -2.48
N GLY A 4 10.97 22.82 -1.32
CA GLY A 4 11.58 21.51 -1.13
C GLY A 4 10.54 20.41 -1.24
N ALA A 5 9.94 20.24 -2.42
CA ALA A 5 9.17 19.04 -2.73
C ALA A 5 10.17 17.87 -2.83
N THR A 6 10.51 17.28 -1.69
CA THR A 6 11.21 15.98 -1.68
C THR A 6 10.26 15.00 -2.36
N THR A 7 10.54 14.63 -3.61
CA THR A 7 9.83 13.57 -4.33
C THR A 7 10.11 12.26 -3.60
N SER A 8 9.47 12.06 -2.44
CA SER A 8 9.69 10.86 -1.67
C SER A 8 9.01 9.73 -2.42
N TYR A 9 9.78 8.69 -2.69
CA TYR A 9 9.29 7.49 -3.33
C TYR A 9 8.17 6.86 -2.49
N ALA A 10 7.12 6.41 -3.17
CA ALA A 10 6.02 5.70 -2.55
C ALA A 10 5.79 4.41 -3.31
N ILE A 11 5.51 3.34 -2.59
CA ILE A 11 5.12 2.07 -3.18
C ILE A 11 3.61 1.97 -3.16
N ARG A 12 3.05 1.68 -4.34
CA ARG A 12 1.63 1.42 -4.54
C ARG A 12 1.45 -0.01 -5.03
N GLY A 13 0.67 -0.80 -4.28
CA GLY A 13 0.24 -2.14 -4.68
C GLY A 13 -1.21 -2.10 -5.17
N GLU A 14 -1.42 -2.58 -6.39
CA GLU A 14 -2.73 -2.70 -7.02
C GLU A 14 -3.01 -4.17 -7.34
N ILE A 15 -4.21 -4.63 -7.02
CA ILE A 15 -4.68 -5.94 -7.44
C ILE A 15 -5.60 -5.77 -8.65
N ILE A 16 -5.40 -6.64 -9.64
CA ILE A 16 -6.21 -6.69 -10.86
C ILE A 16 -6.88 -8.05 -10.88
N ASN A 17 -8.21 -8.04 -10.84
CA ASN A 17 -8.98 -9.26 -11.08
C ASN A 17 -9.15 -9.43 -12.59
N HIS A 18 -8.50 -10.46 -13.16
CA HIS A 18 -8.56 -10.73 -14.60
C HIS A 18 -9.96 -11.13 -15.10
N LYS A 19 -10.79 -11.73 -14.25
CA LYS A 19 -12.15 -12.15 -14.60
C LYS A 19 -13.10 -10.97 -14.69
N THR A 20 -13.05 -10.08 -13.70
CA THR A 20 -13.98 -8.92 -13.60
C THR A 20 -13.40 -7.64 -14.18
N ARG A 21 -12.11 -7.62 -14.55
CA ARG A 21 -11.31 -6.43 -14.91
C ARG A 21 -11.33 -5.31 -13.86
N ILE A 22 -11.66 -5.65 -12.61
CA ILE A 22 -11.67 -4.69 -11.50
C ILE A 22 -10.24 -4.50 -11.00
N ARG A 23 -9.83 -3.25 -10.91
CA ARG A 23 -8.58 -2.83 -10.26
C ARG A 23 -8.87 -2.24 -8.89
N LYS A 24 -8.15 -2.67 -7.86
CA LYS A 24 -8.30 -2.15 -6.49
C LYS A 24 -6.93 -1.86 -5.89
N LYS A 25 -6.81 -0.70 -5.25
CA LYS A 25 -5.61 -0.35 -4.49
C LYS A 25 -5.68 -1.04 -3.13
N ILE A 26 -4.69 -1.86 -2.80
CA ILE A 26 -4.63 -2.61 -1.54
C ILE A 26 -3.46 -2.17 -0.66
N TYR A 27 -2.46 -1.49 -1.23
CA TYR A 27 -1.27 -1.06 -0.50
C TYR A 27 -0.78 0.30 -0.96
N TYR A 28 -0.47 1.16 0.01
CA TYR A 28 0.17 2.45 -0.21
C TYR A 28 1.10 2.75 0.97
N LYS A 29 2.41 2.82 0.72
CA LYS A 29 3.40 3.20 1.73
C LYS A 29 4.35 4.26 1.20
N TYR A 30 4.47 5.35 1.96
CA TYR A 30 5.36 6.48 1.67
C TYR A 30 6.77 6.21 2.22
N ARG A 31 7.81 6.70 1.53
CA ARG A 31 9.25 6.55 1.89
C ARG A 31 9.74 5.10 1.97
N GLU A 32 9.25 4.24 1.09
CA GLU A 32 9.77 2.89 0.95
C GLU A 32 10.38 2.74 -0.46
N GLY A 33 11.62 2.26 -0.54
CA GLY A 33 12.32 2.04 -1.81
C GLY A 33 12.14 0.64 -2.39
N ALA A 34 11.78 -0.35 -1.55
CA ALA A 34 11.61 -1.73 -1.96
C ALA A 34 10.36 -2.35 -1.32
N ALA A 35 9.67 -3.21 -2.06
CA ALA A 35 8.57 -4.01 -1.55
C ALA A 35 8.81 -5.49 -1.78
N THR A 36 8.73 -6.26 -0.71
CA THR A 36 8.67 -7.72 -0.75
C THR A 36 7.21 -8.13 -0.76
N VAL A 37 6.80 -8.81 -1.82
CA VAL A 37 5.42 -9.30 -1.99
C VAL A 37 5.46 -10.82 -1.97
N SER A 38 4.66 -11.44 -1.11
CA SER A 38 4.54 -12.89 -1.01
C SER A 38 3.08 -13.29 -0.82
N TRP A 39 2.56 -14.12 -1.70
CA TRP A 39 1.20 -14.65 -1.58
C TRP A 39 1.21 -15.87 -0.67
N ILE A 40 0.35 -15.88 0.35
CA ILE A 40 0.15 -17.05 1.20
C ILE A 40 -1.02 -17.89 0.66
N ASP A 41 -2.02 -17.21 0.09
CA ASP A 41 -3.27 -17.79 -0.38
C ASP A 41 -3.85 -16.91 -1.49
N GLU A 42 -4.83 -17.40 -2.25
CA GLU A 42 -5.51 -16.65 -3.32
C GLU A 42 -6.04 -15.28 -2.90
N TYR A 43 -6.42 -15.13 -1.62
CA TYR A 43 -6.96 -13.88 -1.09
C TYR A 43 -6.03 -13.16 -0.12
N THR A 44 -4.90 -13.77 0.25
CA THR A 44 -4.04 -13.26 1.32
C THR A 44 -2.62 -13.03 0.83
N VAL A 45 -2.16 -11.78 0.92
CA VAL A 45 -0.82 -11.36 0.50
C VAL A 45 -0.07 -10.73 1.66
N ILE A 46 1.22 -10.98 1.75
CA ILE A 46 2.15 -10.30 2.64
C ILE A 46 2.92 -9.27 1.81
N ILE A 47 2.81 -7.99 2.18
CA ILE A 47 3.57 -6.90 1.57
C ILE A 47 4.42 -6.23 2.64
N ASN A 48 5.75 -6.32 2.53
CA ASN A 48 6.72 -5.85 3.54
C ASN A 48 6.41 -6.35 4.96
N GLY A 49 6.12 -7.64 5.09
CA GLY A 49 5.76 -8.28 6.36
C GLY A 49 4.32 -8.02 6.83
N LYS A 50 3.56 -7.13 6.18
CA LYS A 50 2.14 -6.92 6.50
C LYS A 50 1.25 -7.89 5.73
N LYS A 51 0.58 -8.78 6.46
CA LYS A 51 -0.48 -9.65 5.95
C LYS A 51 -1.75 -8.84 5.68
N LEU A 52 -2.28 -8.92 4.46
CA LEU A 52 -3.46 -8.20 4.00
C LEU A 52 -4.38 -9.16 3.24
N ASP A 53 -5.68 -9.15 3.56
CA ASP A 53 -6.70 -9.85 2.77
C ASP A 53 -7.18 -8.91 1.65
N VAL A 54 -6.89 -9.25 0.39
CA VAL A 54 -7.14 -8.38 -0.77
C VAL A 54 -8.62 -8.09 -1.02
N ARG A 55 -9.53 -8.88 -0.43
CA ARG A 55 -10.97 -8.69 -0.55
C ARG A 55 -11.45 -7.53 0.32
N LYS A 56 -10.91 -7.40 1.53
CA LYS A 56 -11.41 -6.45 2.56
C LYS A 56 -10.38 -5.43 3.01
N ASP A 57 -9.12 -5.80 3.13
CA ASP A 57 -8.08 -4.96 3.71
C ASP A 57 -7.46 -4.03 2.68
N VAL A 58 -7.16 -2.81 3.14
CA VAL A 58 -6.40 -1.82 2.38
C VAL A 58 -5.42 -1.15 3.35
N PHE A 59 -4.14 -1.28 3.08
CA PHE A 59 -3.10 -0.58 3.84
C PHE A 59 -2.80 0.77 3.19
N ASP A 60 -3.00 1.85 3.92
CA ASP A 60 -2.62 3.21 3.49
C ASP A 60 -1.88 3.90 4.64
N SER A 61 -0.56 4.03 4.52
CA SER A 61 0.31 4.60 5.55
C SER A 61 0.00 6.09 5.83
N ARG A 62 -0.77 6.77 4.97
CA ARG A 62 -1.18 8.16 5.20
C ARG A 62 -2.30 8.27 6.23
N LYS A 63 -3.13 7.24 6.38
CA LYS A 63 -4.16 7.21 7.43
C LYS A 63 -3.56 7.09 8.84
N GLU A 64 -2.34 6.59 8.94
CA GLU A 64 -1.60 6.48 10.21
C GLU A 64 -0.99 7.82 10.65
N GLY A 65 -0.90 8.80 9.74
CA GLY A 65 -0.32 10.13 9.99
C GLY A 65 -1.27 11.17 10.61
N SER A 66 -2.52 10.82 10.90
CA SER A 66 -3.50 11.72 11.53
C SER A 66 -3.72 11.40 13.01
N SER A 67 -2.65 11.17 13.78
CA SER A 67 -2.72 11.32 15.24
C SER A 67 -2.22 12.71 15.63
N LYS A 68 -3.20 13.60 15.81
CA LYS A 68 -3.27 14.68 16.80
C LYS A 68 -1.90 15.18 17.31
N LYS A 69 -1.46 16.31 16.76
CA LYS A 69 -0.57 17.21 17.50
C LYS A 69 -1.48 18.06 18.38
N GLU A 70 -1.64 17.64 19.64
CA GLU A 70 -2.22 18.45 20.72
C GLU A 70 -1.17 19.43 21.24
#